data_AF-A0A950NBN1-F1
#
_entry.id   AF-A0A950NBN1-F1
#
_cell.length_a   1.000
_cell.length_b   1.000
_cell.length_c   1.000
_cell.angle_alpha   90.00
_cell.angle_beta   90.00
_cell.angle_gamma   90.00
#
_symmetry.space_group_name_H-M   'P 1'
#
loop_
_entity.id
_entity.type
_entity.pdbx_description
1 polymer ?
#
loop_
_entity_poly.entity_id
_entity_poly.type
_entity_poly.pdbx_seq_one_letter_code
_entity_poly.pdbx_strand_id
1 'polypeptide(L)'
;MTELWRSPPRRPPACAYNPAADSFTCDSRKPSSGRGRNCLPPPLLTRRSLPVYQEINFDGLVGPSHNYAGLSFGNRASMRSRAAVSNPQAAALQGLAKMRVVAGHGIRQAVLPPLARPAFGTLRRLGFTGVPAQVIEKAYRTAPELLIACYSASSMWSANAVTTAPSLDAEDGRVHLTPANLVTNFHRSLEADETAVVWRAIFADPERFIHHRPLPANLVLSDEGAANHTRLASRHHLPGIHLFVHGRTGFAPLTEGRFPRRQTLEAGEAIARLHALPPERVIHARQNPAAIDAGAFHNDVIATGNEHVFLFHHLAFSDPAQVSKKLAQAYAGVSDGALCTREITRFGLDDAVRSYFFNSQLLTLPGGGMLLLAPEECRSILPVAEAITELVADPDCPIVQAQFVDLRESMLNGGGPACLRNRVVLSEIEQASLSGRVLFDRELDANLTSWIKKRYRTALSPDDLRDPQLPGEIEAALDELTHLLQLGSIYPFQQTGA
;
A
#
# COMPACT_ATOMS: atom_id res chain seq x y z
N MET A 1 4.41 -68.30 -15.95
CA MET A 1 3.98 -69.24 -14.90
C MET A 1 4.70 -68.81 -13.64
N THR A 2 4.10 -68.20 -12.61
CA THR A 2 2.77 -68.42 -12.01
C THR A 2 2.33 -67.15 -11.27
N GLU A 3 1.03 -66.85 -11.37
CA GLU A 3 0.29 -65.87 -10.59
C GLU A 3 0.27 -66.21 -9.09
N LEU A 4 0.28 -65.20 -8.22
CA LEU A 4 -0.26 -65.30 -6.87
C LEU A 4 -1.07 -64.03 -6.56
N TRP A 5 -2.35 -64.27 -6.32
CA TRP A 5 -3.44 -63.33 -6.14
C TRP A 5 -3.25 -62.42 -4.91
N ARG A 6 -3.46 -61.10 -5.06
CA ARG A 6 -3.70 -60.18 -3.94
C ARG A 6 -5.21 -60.00 -3.76
N SER A 7 -5.72 -60.27 -2.56
CA SER A 7 -7.11 -59.98 -2.17
C SER A 7 -7.39 -58.47 -2.15
N PRO A 8 -8.62 -58.00 -2.45
CA PRO A 8 -8.96 -56.59 -2.38
C PRO A 8 -9.12 -56.13 -0.91
N PRO A 9 -8.89 -54.85 -0.58
CA PRO A 9 -9.08 -54.35 0.77
C PRO A 9 -10.58 -54.35 1.14
N ARG A 10 -10.88 -54.77 2.38
CA ARG A 10 -12.24 -54.74 2.96
C ARG A 10 -12.72 -53.29 3.04
N ARG A 11 -13.93 -53.01 2.54
CA ARG A 11 -14.62 -51.73 2.77
C ARG A 11 -14.89 -51.53 4.26
N PRO A 12 -14.67 -50.34 4.83
CA PRO A 12 -15.06 -50.05 6.20
C PRO A 12 -16.61 -50.05 6.33
N PRO A 13 -17.16 -50.30 7.53
CA PRO A 13 -18.61 -50.27 7.74
C PRO A 13 -19.16 -48.87 7.48
N ALA A 14 -20.35 -48.80 6.89
CA ALA A 14 -21.02 -47.54 6.59
C ALA A 14 -21.42 -46.84 7.89
N CYS A 15 -20.79 -45.71 8.18
CA CYS A 15 -21.16 -44.82 9.28
C CYS A 15 -22.03 -43.70 8.69
N ALA A 16 -23.23 -43.51 9.23
CA ALA A 16 -24.14 -42.43 8.82
C ALA A 16 -23.95 -41.20 9.74
N TYR A 17 -23.87 -40.02 9.14
CA TYR A 17 -23.73 -38.74 9.84
C TYR A 17 -25.10 -38.22 10.30
N ASN A 18 -25.22 -37.87 11.58
CA ASN A 18 -26.41 -37.19 12.09
C ASN A 18 -26.10 -35.70 12.38
N PRO A 19 -26.61 -34.76 11.57
CA PRO A 19 -26.30 -33.33 11.70
C PRO A 19 -26.92 -32.67 12.93
N ALA A 20 -27.94 -33.26 13.56
CA ALA A 20 -28.58 -32.67 14.74
C ALA A 20 -27.79 -32.88 16.05
N ALA A 21 -26.88 -33.87 16.05
CA ALA A 21 -26.12 -34.26 17.23
C ALA A 21 -24.60 -34.27 16.98
N ASP A 22 -24.17 -33.78 15.81
CA ASP A 22 -22.79 -33.77 15.31
C ASP A 22 -21.99 -35.05 15.64
N SER A 23 -22.58 -36.21 15.31
CA SER A 23 -21.99 -37.52 15.63
C SER A 23 -22.29 -38.58 14.57
N PHE A 24 -21.40 -39.56 14.48
CA PHE A 24 -21.53 -40.74 13.61
C PHE A 24 -21.93 -41.95 14.43
N THR A 25 -22.91 -42.72 13.93
CA THR A 25 -23.27 -44.01 14.52
C THR A 25 -22.88 -45.15 13.57
N CYS A 26 -22.18 -46.15 14.11
CA CYS A 26 -21.82 -47.37 13.39
C CYS A 26 -22.42 -48.58 14.14
N ASP A 27 -23.15 -49.43 13.42
CA ASP A 27 -23.83 -50.60 13.98
C ASP A 27 -22.80 -51.68 14.39
N SER A 28 -22.84 -52.13 15.64
CA SER A 28 -21.88 -53.10 16.19
C SER A 28 -22.60 -54.35 16.73
N ARG A 29 -22.36 -55.50 16.09
CA ARG A 29 -22.73 -56.81 16.65
C ARG A 29 -21.49 -57.65 16.98
N LYS A 30 -21.46 -58.05 18.25
CA LYS A 30 -20.82 -59.18 18.95
C LYS A 30 -19.48 -58.97 19.69
N PRO A 31 -19.33 -59.62 20.88
CA PRO A 31 -18.25 -59.37 21.82
C PRO A 31 -17.16 -60.46 21.78
N SER A 32 -15.91 -60.09 22.07
CA SER A 32 -14.90 -61.04 22.52
C SER A 32 -13.93 -60.37 23.50
N SER A 33 -13.74 -61.05 24.62
CA SER A 33 -12.91 -60.75 25.78
C SER A 33 -11.41 -60.60 25.48
N GLY A 34 -10.76 -59.64 26.14
CA GLY A 34 -9.30 -59.53 26.11
C GLY A 34 -8.73 -58.26 26.74
N ARG A 35 -8.37 -58.36 28.03
CA ARG A 35 -7.41 -57.55 28.81
C ARG A 35 -7.18 -56.08 28.40
N GLY A 36 -7.68 -55.18 29.26
CA GLY A 36 -7.49 -53.74 29.16
C GLY A 36 -6.03 -53.30 29.18
N ARG A 37 -5.66 -52.55 28.15
CA ARG A 37 -4.70 -51.46 28.24
C ARG A 37 -5.48 -50.17 28.00
N ASN A 38 -5.51 -49.29 29.00
CA ASN A 38 -6.05 -47.95 28.86
C ASN A 38 -5.23 -47.20 27.80
N CYS A 39 -5.67 -47.25 26.55
CA CYS A 39 -5.25 -46.29 25.54
C CYS A 39 -6.18 -45.09 25.69
N LEU A 40 -5.72 -44.06 26.40
CA LEU A 40 -6.35 -42.75 26.31
C LEU A 40 -6.39 -42.36 24.82
N PRO A 41 -7.53 -41.91 24.28
CA PRO A 41 -7.55 -41.38 22.93
C PRO A 41 -6.57 -40.19 22.88
N PRO A 42 -5.84 -40.01 21.76
CA PRO A 42 -5.05 -38.79 21.59
C PRO A 42 -5.98 -37.60 21.82
N PRO A 43 -5.53 -36.52 22.49
CA PRO A 43 -6.36 -35.35 22.66
C PRO A 43 -6.82 -34.93 21.27
N LEU A 44 -8.14 -34.86 21.10
CA LEU A 44 -8.74 -34.19 19.95
C LEU A 44 -8.01 -32.86 19.83
N LEU A 45 -7.20 -32.72 18.77
CA LEU A 45 -6.66 -31.44 18.36
C LEU A 45 -7.89 -30.54 18.22
N THR A 46 -8.14 -29.73 19.25
CA THR A 46 -9.07 -28.62 19.16
C THR A 46 -8.67 -27.90 17.88
N ARG A 47 -9.60 -27.75 16.94
CA ARG A 47 -9.39 -26.93 15.75
C ARG A 47 -8.89 -25.58 16.27
N ARG A 48 -7.57 -25.36 16.25
CA ARG A 48 -7.02 -24.02 16.43
C ARG A 48 -7.67 -23.25 15.30
N SER A 49 -8.53 -22.29 15.65
CA SER A 49 -9.05 -21.33 14.70
C SER A 49 -7.86 -20.81 13.90
N LEU A 50 -7.93 -20.90 12.58
CA LEU A 50 -6.90 -20.34 11.72
C LEU A 50 -6.68 -18.88 12.15
N PRO A 51 -5.43 -18.40 12.22
CA PRO A 51 -5.17 -17.02 12.58
C PRO A 51 -5.94 -16.10 11.63
N VAL A 52 -6.68 -15.14 12.20
CA VAL A 52 -7.44 -14.17 11.41
C VAL A 52 -6.46 -13.13 10.87
N TYR A 53 -6.44 -12.94 9.56
CA TYR A 53 -5.70 -11.83 8.94
C TYR A 53 -6.64 -10.69 8.58
N GLN A 54 -6.12 -9.47 8.71
CA GLN A 54 -6.82 -8.24 8.36
C GLN A 54 -5.89 -7.33 7.58
N GLU A 55 -6.42 -6.63 6.59
CA GLU A 55 -5.73 -5.50 5.99
C GLU A 55 -5.74 -4.32 6.98
N ILE A 56 -4.56 -3.75 7.20
CA ILE A 56 -4.36 -2.49 7.91
C ILE A 56 -3.88 -1.47 6.88
N ASN A 57 -4.55 -0.32 6.86
CA ASN A 57 -4.12 0.83 6.06
C ASN A 57 -3.08 1.62 6.87
N PHE A 58 -1.87 1.78 6.34
CA PHE A 58 -0.81 2.62 6.92
C PHE A 58 -0.72 3.92 6.14
N ASP A 59 -1.35 4.96 6.68
CA ASP A 59 -1.45 6.27 6.03
C ASP A 59 -0.23 7.15 6.32
N GLY A 60 0.34 7.77 5.29
CA GLY A 60 1.41 8.74 5.43
C GLY A 60 0.89 10.06 5.98
N LEU A 61 1.34 10.42 7.18
CA LEU A 61 1.07 11.74 7.75
C LEU A 61 1.81 12.81 6.93
N VAL A 62 1.08 13.83 6.48
CA VAL A 62 1.65 14.90 5.66
C VAL A 62 2.70 15.67 6.46
N GLY A 63 3.88 15.89 5.87
CA GLY A 63 4.99 16.58 6.53
C GLY A 63 4.78 18.10 6.65
N PRO A 64 5.40 18.78 7.65
CA PRO A 64 5.23 20.22 7.85
C PRO A 64 5.78 21.08 6.70
N SER A 65 6.64 20.52 5.86
CA SER A 65 7.20 21.17 4.67
C SER A 65 6.36 21.00 3.40
N HIS A 66 5.12 20.50 3.50
CA HIS A 66 4.25 20.30 2.34
C HIS A 66 4.14 21.56 1.48
N ASN A 67 4.50 21.44 0.19
CA ASN A 67 4.54 22.56 -0.74
C ASN A 67 4.28 22.10 -2.18
N TYR A 68 3.95 23.06 -3.06
CA TYR A 68 3.69 22.80 -4.48
C TYR A 68 4.90 23.16 -5.36
N ALA A 69 5.89 22.26 -5.38
CA ALA A 69 7.12 22.48 -6.13
C ALA A 69 7.09 22.09 -7.62
N GLY A 70 6.08 21.31 -8.07
CA GLY A 70 5.98 20.88 -9.47
C GLY A 70 7.11 19.95 -9.94
N LEU A 71 7.64 19.11 -9.06
CA LEU A 71 8.86 18.31 -9.27
C LEU A 71 8.66 17.01 -10.04
N SER A 72 7.41 16.61 -10.31
CA SER A 72 7.08 15.30 -10.88
C SER A 72 6.60 15.44 -12.33
N PHE A 73 7.51 15.36 -13.29
CA PHE A 73 7.14 15.34 -14.71
C PHE A 73 6.24 14.12 -15.02
N GLY A 74 5.13 14.37 -15.72
CA GLY A 74 4.06 13.39 -15.96
C GLY A 74 2.95 13.34 -14.91
N ASN A 75 3.15 13.93 -13.73
CA ASN A 75 2.06 14.20 -12.80
C ASN A 75 1.42 15.55 -13.12
N ARG A 76 0.27 15.53 -13.79
CA ARG A 76 -0.42 16.75 -14.26
C ARG A 76 -0.83 17.69 -13.13
N ALA A 77 -1.20 17.16 -11.96
CA ALA A 77 -1.59 17.97 -10.82
C ALA A 77 -0.38 18.73 -10.26
N SER A 78 0.71 18.02 -9.97
CA SER A 78 1.97 18.62 -9.51
C SER A 78 2.47 19.74 -10.43
N MET A 79 2.45 19.52 -11.76
CA MET A 79 2.88 20.53 -12.73
C MET A 79 1.98 21.78 -12.74
N ARG A 80 0.66 21.63 -12.55
CA ARG A 80 -0.32 22.74 -12.57
C ARG A 80 -0.26 23.62 -11.32
N SER A 81 -0.01 23.01 -10.17
CA SER A 81 0.01 23.72 -8.88
C SER A 81 1.36 24.37 -8.56
N ARG A 82 2.36 24.21 -9.44
CA ARG A 82 3.72 24.71 -9.24
C ARG A 82 3.72 26.17 -8.79
N ALA A 83 4.45 26.45 -7.72
CA ALA A 83 4.62 27.77 -7.09
C ALA A 83 3.36 28.36 -6.44
N ALA A 84 2.25 27.60 -6.33
CA ALA A 84 1.14 28.00 -5.47
C ALA A 84 1.54 27.95 -3.98
N VAL A 85 0.84 28.74 -3.16
CA VAL A 85 0.95 28.67 -1.69
C VAL A 85 0.19 27.44 -1.20
N SER A 86 0.86 26.59 -0.43
CA SER A 86 0.24 25.42 0.21
C SER A 86 -0.22 25.73 1.63
N ASN A 87 -1.06 24.86 2.18
CA ASN A 87 -1.45 24.87 3.59
C ASN A 87 -1.07 23.53 4.24
N PRO A 88 0.16 23.39 4.77
CA PRO A 88 0.63 22.16 5.41
C PRO A 88 -0.31 21.67 6.52
N GLN A 89 -0.83 22.59 7.35
CA GLN A 89 -1.75 22.24 8.43
C GLN A 89 -3.04 21.63 7.90
N ALA A 90 -3.67 22.24 6.89
CA ALA A 90 -4.88 21.71 6.27
C ALA A 90 -4.61 20.35 5.61
N ALA A 91 -3.48 20.20 4.90
CA ALA A 91 -3.11 18.94 4.25
C ALA A 91 -3.03 17.78 5.25
N ALA A 92 -2.37 17.99 6.40
CA ALA A 92 -2.27 16.99 7.45
C ALA A 92 -3.63 16.69 8.11
N LEU A 93 -4.45 17.72 8.35
CA LEU A 93 -5.79 17.54 8.93
C LEU A 93 -6.77 16.83 7.97
N GLN A 94 -6.68 17.07 6.66
CA GLN A 94 -7.43 16.36 5.62
C GLN A 94 -7.08 14.86 5.62
N GLY A 95 -5.79 14.52 5.69
CA GLY A 95 -5.32 13.14 5.83
C GLY A 95 -5.89 12.46 7.08
N LEU A 96 -5.83 13.12 8.25
CA LEU A 96 -6.44 12.58 9.47
C LEU A 96 -7.95 12.43 9.37
N ALA A 97 -8.66 13.37 8.73
CA ALA A 97 -10.10 13.26 8.52
C ALA A 97 -10.45 12.01 7.69
N LYS A 98 -9.68 11.72 6.64
CA LYS A 98 -9.82 10.49 5.85
C LYS A 98 -9.60 9.24 6.71
N MET A 99 -8.57 9.23 7.54
CA MET A 99 -8.30 8.13 8.48
C MET A 99 -9.46 7.90 9.46
N ARG A 100 -10.09 8.97 9.97
CA ARG A 100 -11.31 8.87 10.81
C ARG A 100 -12.47 8.23 10.08
N VAL A 101 -12.67 8.57 8.79
CA VAL A 101 -13.75 7.97 7.98
C VAL A 101 -13.52 6.46 7.87
N VAL A 102 -12.31 6.02 7.50
CA VAL A 102 -11.97 4.60 7.39
C VAL A 102 -12.14 3.87 8.73
N ALA A 103 -11.57 4.42 9.80
CA ALA A 103 -11.68 3.84 11.15
C ALA A 103 -13.13 3.81 11.66
N GLY A 104 -13.95 4.80 11.28
CA GLY A 104 -15.37 4.87 11.62
C GLY A 104 -16.22 3.72 11.03
N HIS A 105 -15.76 3.11 9.94
CA HIS A 105 -16.34 1.88 9.37
C HIS A 105 -15.80 0.59 10.02
N GLY A 106 -15.00 0.70 11.08
CA GLY A 106 -14.42 -0.45 11.78
C GLY A 106 -13.23 -1.08 11.05
N ILE A 107 -12.66 -0.39 10.05
CA ILE A 107 -11.48 -0.85 9.32
C ILE A 107 -10.22 -0.38 10.04
N ARG A 108 -9.24 -1.28 10.19
CA ARG A 108 -8.00 -0.96 10.89
C ARG A 108 -7.17 0.05 10.10
N GLN A 109 -6.63 1.00 10.84
CA GLN A 109 -5.87 2.12 10.33
C GLN A 109 -4.64 2.35 11.20
N ALA A 110 -3.55 2.79 10.59
CA ALA A 110 -2.29 3.13 11.24
C ALA A 110 -1.70 4.40 10.58
N VAL A 111 -0.79 5.06 11.31
CA VAL A 111 -0.09 6.29 10.88
C VAL A 111 1.38 5.98 10.62
N LEU A 112 1.90 6.47 9.50
CA LEU A 112 3.33 6.57 9.23
C LEU A 112 3.77 8.02 9.40
N PRO A 113 4.84 8.30 10.15
CA PRO A 113 5.34 9.67 10.27
C PRO A 113 5.95 10.17 8.95
N PRO A 114 5.97 11.49 8.72
CA PRO A 114 6.70 12.09 7.59
C PRO A 114 8.22 11.90 7.74
N LEU A 115 8.96 12.03 6.65
CA LEU A 115 10.43 11.97 6.68
C LEU A 115 11.06 13.33 7.04
N ALA A 116 12.34 13.33 7.42
CA ALA A 116 13.02 14.54 7.85
C ALA A 116 13.27 15.49 6.68
N ARG A 117 12.81 16.74 6.77
CA ARG A 117 12.97 17.76 5.73
C ARG A 117 13.45 19.08 6.35
N PRO A 118 14.35 19.84 5.69
CA PRO A 118 14.98 19.52 4.41
C PRO A 118 15.98 18.37 4.55
N ALA A 119 16.20 17.62 3.46
CA ALA A 119 17.16 16.52 3.41
C ALA A 119 18.63 17.02 3.45
N PHE A 120 19.09 17.50 4.61
CA PHE A 120 20.42 18.10 4.80
C PHE A 120 21.56 17.17 4.39
N GLY A 121 21.43 15.86 4.66
CA GLY A 121 22.43 14.87 4.24
C GLY A 121 22.68 14.91 2.74
N THR A 122 21.61 15.03 1.94
CA THR A 122 21.68 15.17 0.48
C THR A 122 22.33 16.49 0.06
N LEU A 123 21.91 17.62 0.66
CA LEU A 123 22.51 18.92 0.35
C LEU A 123 24.03 18.91 0.63
N ARG A 124 24.46 18.37 1.77
CA ARG A 124 25.88 18.25 2.11
C ARG A 124 26.63 17.31 1.15
N ARG A 125 26.02 16.17 0.78
CA ARG A 125 26.58 15.24 -0.22
C ARG A 125 26.76 15.89 -1.60
N LEU A 126 25.93 16.88 -1.92
CA LEU A 126 26.02 17.69 -3.14
C LEU A 126 26.98 18.88 -3.03
N GLY A 127 27.74 18.98 -1.94
CA GLY A 127 28.81 19.97 -1.76
C GLY A 127 28.40 21.25 -1.04
N PHE A 128 27.17 21.38 -0.55
CA PHE A 128 26.77 22.52 0.28
C PHE A 128 27.30 22.36 1.71
N THR A 129 28.31 23.16 2.07
CA THR A 129 28.98 23.11 3.38
C THR A 129 28.60 24.27 4.30
N GLY A 130 28.79 24.07 5.60
CA GLY A 130 28.54 25.07 6.65
C GLY A 130 27.48 24.65 7.65
N VAL A 131 27.10 25.59 8.52
CA VAL A 131 25.97 25.40 9.45
C VAL A 131 24.65 25.36 8.67
N PRO A 132 23.56 24.78 9.22
CA PRO A 132 22.28 24.61 8.51
C PRO A 132 21.81 25.85 7.72
N ALA A 133 21.79 27.03 8.35
CA ALA A 133 21.40 28.28 7.69
C ALA A 133 22.26 28.63 6.45
N GLN A 134 23.57 28.41 6.52
CA GLN A 134 24.48 28.65 5.39
C GLN A 134 24.26 27.63 4.26
N VAL A 135 23.96 26.37 4.60
CA VAL A 135 23.63 25.34 3.61
C VAL A 135 22.38 25.71 2.84
N ILE A 136 21.32 26.14 3.54
CA ILE A 136 20.08 26.62 2.92
C ILE A 136 20.33 27.85 2.04
N GLU A 137 21.03 28.86 2.54
CA GLU A 137 21.33 30.08 1.78
C GLU A 137 22.11 29.77 0.50
N LYS A 138 23.18 28.96 0.60
CA LYS A 138 23.99 28.58 -0.57
C LYS A 138 23.17 27.80 -1.58
N ALA A 139 22.40 26.81 -1.14
CA ALA A 139 21.56 26.01 -2.02
C ALA A 139 20.50 26.88 -2.71
N TYR A 140 19.83 27.77 -1.97
CA TYR A 140 18.85 28.70 -2.56
C TYR A 140 19.47 29.62 -3.61
N ARG A 141 20.65 30.19 -3.35
CA ARG A 141 21.30 31.13 -4.27
C ARG A 141 21.84 30.47 -5.54
N THR A 142 22.29 29.22 -5.44
CA THR A 142 23.07 28.59 -6.53
C THR A 142 22.37 27.42 -7.22
N ALA A 143 21.42 26.75 -6.54
CA ALA A 143 20.65 25.63 -7.08
C ALA A 143 19.29 25.52 -6.37
N PRO A 144 18.39 26.51 -6.51
CA PRO A 144 17.12 26.54 -5.80
C PRO A 144 16.24 25.30 -6.04
N GLU A 145 16.32 24.69 -7.23
CA GLU A 145 15.59 23.45 -7.55
C GLU A 145 16.01 22.27 -6.67
N LEU A 146 17.30 22.17 -6.32
CA LEU A 146 17.80 21.14 -5.41
C LEU A 146 17.31 21.37 -3.98
N LEU A 147 17.29 22.62 -3.54
CA LEU A 147 16.76 22.98 -2.22
C LEU A 147 15.28 22.60 -2.12
N ILE A 148 14.49 23.03 -3.10
CA ILE A 148 13.06 22.74 -3.17
C ILE A 148 12.80 21.23 -3.17
N ALA A 149 13.57 20.46 -3.95
CA ALA A 149 13.48 19.00 -3.95
C ALA A 149 13.77 18.38 -2.58
N CYS A 150 14.74 18.92 -1.84
CA CYS A 150 15.08 18.45 -0.50
C CYS A 150 14.02 18.80 0.55
N TYR A 151 13.07 19.69 0.28
CA TYR A 151 11.95 20.03 1.16
C TYR A 151 10.66 19.26 0.86
N SER A 152 10.62 18.45 -0.20
CA SER A 152 9.39 17.79 -0.62
C SER A 152 8.80 16.88 0.48
N ALA A 153 7.52 17.05 0.78
CA ALA A 153 6.76 16.18 1.69
C ALA A 153 6.18 14.93 0.99
N SER A 154 6.78 14.50 -0.12
CA SER A 154 6.29 13.41 -0.98
C SER A 154 6.16 12.05 -0.28
N SER A 155 6.85 11.84 0.84
CA SER A 155 6.73 10.62 1.65
C SER A 155 5.34 10.41 2.25
N MET A 156 4.46 11.43 2.23
CA MET A 156 3.05 11.29 2.60
C MET A 156 2.32 10.29 1.70
N TRP A 157 2.78 10.09 0.46
CA TRP A 157 2.23 9.08 -0.44
C TRP A 157 2.83 7.71 -0.14
N SER A 158 2.36 7.11 0.95
CA SER A 158 2.89 5.84 1.47
C SER A 158 2.59 4.64 0.57
N ALA A 159 1.68 4.76 -0.41
CA ALA A 159 1.51 3.75 -1.46
C ALA A 159 2.83 3.46 -2.21
N ASN A 160 3.74 4.44 -2.27
CA ASN A 160 5.04 4.25 -2.90
C ASN A 160 6.17 3.91 -1.90
N ALA A 161 5.89 3.87 -0.60
CA ALA A 161 6.94 3.70 0.40
C ALA A 161 7.59 2.31 0.32
N VAL A 162 6.76 1.27 0.35
CA VAL A 162 7.20 -0.14 0.32
C VAL A 162 6.23 -0.97 -0.50
N THR A 163 6.72 -2.06 -1.09
CA THR A 163 5.88 -3.20 -1.47
C THR A 163 5.89 -4.22 -0.32
N THR A 164 4.73 -4.80 -0.02
CA THR A 164 4.57 -5.81 1.04
C THR A 164 4.04 -7.13 0.49
N ALA A 165 4.49 -8.24 1.09
CA ALA A 165 3.88 -9.56 0.93
C ALA A 165 3.43 -10.07 2.29
N PRO A 166 2.14 -10.45 2.46
CA PRO A 166 1.67 -11.06 3.70
C PRO A 166 2.33 -12.41 3.94
N SER A 167 2.52 -12.79 5.21
CA SER A 167 3.10 -14.09 5.57
C SER A 167 2.35 -15.29 5.01
N LEU A 168 1.04 -15.14 4.80
CA LEU A 168 0.21 -16.20 4.26
C LEU A 168 0.43 -16.46 2.75
N ASP A 169 1.10 -15.54 2.06
CA ASP A 169 1.40 -15.63 0.63
C ASP A 169 2.89 -15.95 0.35
N ALA A 170 3.77 -15.73 1.32
CA ALA A 170 5.20 -16.01 1.23
C ALA A 170 5.53 -17.45 1.67
N GLU A 171 6.44 -18.12 0.97
CA GLU A 171 6.82 -19.52 1.25
C GLU A 171 7.40 -19.73 2.65
N ASP A 172 8.06 -18.72 3.21
CA ASP A 172 8.70 -18.79 4.53
C ASP A 172 7.78 -18.42 5.71
N GLY A 173 6.51 -18.06 5.42
CA GLY A 173 5.53 -17.73 6.44
C GLY A 173 5.78 -16.42 7.17
N ARG A 174 6.52 -15.47 6.57
CA ARG A 174 6.79 -14.15 7.16
C ARG A 174 6.36 -13.00 6.26
N VAL A 175 6.11 -11.85 6.87
CA VAL A 175 5.75 -10.63 6.14
C VAL A 175 7.01 -10.02 5.55
N HIS A 176 7.07 -9.88 4.23
CA HIS A 176 8.20 -9.25 3.56
C HIS A 176 7.91 -7.80 3.21
N LEU A 177 8.91 -6.94 3.39
CA LEU A 177 8.83 -5.52 3.12
C LEU A 177 10.05 -5.07 2.32
N THR A 178 9.84 -4.44 1.17
CA THR A 178 10.90 -3.85 0.35
C THR A 178 10.59 -2.37 0.10
N PRO A 179 11.38 -1.43 0.63
CA PRO A 179 11.23 -0.02 0.30
C PRO A 179 11.52 0.24 -1.17
N ALA A 180 10.72 1.09 -1.80
CA ALA A 180 10.89 1.45 -3.19
C ALA A 180 12.03 2.45 -3.35
N ASN A 181 12.80 2.34 -4.44
CA ASN A 181 13.95 3.23 -4.66
C ASN A 181 13.57 4.58 -5.28
N LEU A 182 12.40 4.69 -5.93
CA LEU A 182 11.80 5.93 -6.42
C LEU A 182 12.73 6.77 -7.31
N VAL A 183 13.64 6.11 -8.02
CA VAL A 183 14.77 6.75 -8.72
C VAL A 183 14.38 7.60 -9.90
N THR A 184 13.15 7.48 -10.40
CA THR A 184 12.70 8.29 -11.53
C THR A 184 12.56 9.77 -11.15
N ASN A 185 12.25 10.09 -9.90
CA ASN A 185 12.12 11.48 -9.43
C ASN A 185 13.13 11.76 -8.32
N PHE A 186 14.03 12.72 -8.54
CA PHE A 186 15.12 13.02 -7.60
C PHE A 186 14.62 13.22 -6.15
N HIS A 187 13.64 14.10 -5.93
CA HIS A 187 13.09 14.37 -4.59
C HIS A 187 12.53 13.12 -3.89
N ARG A 188 11.99 12.17 -4.66
CA ARG A 188 11.46 10.91 -4.13
C ARG A 188 12.53 9.85 -3.89
N SER A 189 13.58 9.84 -4.72
CA SER A 189 14.73 8.95 -4.51
C SER A 189 15.46 9.18 -3.18
N LEU A 190 15.20 10.32 -2.52
CA LEU A 190 15.71 10.63 -1.19
C LEU A 190 14.95 9.93 -0.06
N GLU A 191 13.79 9.31 -0.35
CA GLU A 191 12.92 8.70 0.65
C GLU A 191 13.43 7.32 1.12
N ALA A 192 13.95 6.51 0.20
CA ALA A 192 14.10 5.06 0.36
C ALA A 192 14.83 4.62 1.65
N ASP A 193 15.98 5.24 1.97
CA ASP A 193 16.78 4.88 3.14
C ASP A 193 16.08 5.26 4.46
N GLU A 194 15.53 6.48 4.54
CA GLU A 194 14.79 6.92 5.73
C GLU A 194 13.48 6.13 5.89
N THR A 195 12.78 5.82 4.80
CA THR A 195 11.62 4.92 4.79
C THR A 195 12.00 3.55 5.37
N ALA A 196 13.14 2.97 4.99
CA ALA A 196 13.59 1.71 5.54
C ALA A 196 13.79 1.76 7.07
N VAL A 197 14.27 2.89 7.60
CA VAL A 197 14.42 3.10 9.05
C VAL A 197 13.06 3.17 9.73
N VAL A 198 12.14 4.00 9.23
CA VAL A 198 10.79 4.15 9.80
C VAL A 198 10.06 2.81 9.82
N TRP A 199 10.06 2.08 8.71
CA TRP A 199 9.38 0.79 8.61
C TRP A 199 10.04 -0.26 9.52
N ARG A 200 11.36 -0.28 9.66
CA ARG A 200 12.03 -1.20 10.60
C ARG A 200 11.70 -0.88 12.06
N ALA A 201 11.53 0.40 12.41
CA ALA A 201 11.14 0.81 13.76
C ALA A 201 9.72 0.34 14.11
N ILE A 202 8.80 0.30 13.15
CA ILE A 202 7.41 -0.15 13.35
C ILE A 202 7.29 -1.68 13.29
N PHE A 203 7.96 -2.30 12.32
CA PHE A 203 7.91 -3.75 12.06
C PHE A 203 9.18 -4.42 12.60
N ALA A 204 9.40 -4.32 13.91
CA ALA A 204 10.69 -4.61 14.53
C ALA A 204 10.95 -6.10 14.82
N ASP A 205 9.91 -6.93 14.95
CA ASP A 205 10.02 -8.35 15.28
C ASP A 205 10.64 -9.17 14.11
N PRO A 206 11.89 -9.64 14.22
CA PRO A 206 12.58 -10.33 13.14
C PRO A 206 12.07 -11.76 12.90
N GLU A 207 11.29 -12.32 13.83
CA GLU A 207 10.64 -13.62 13.62
C GLU A 207 9.45 -13.50 12.65
N ARG A 208 8.94 -12.28 12.43
CA ARG A 208 7.71 -12.02 11.67
C ARG A 208 7.92 -11.16 10.45
N PHE A 209 8.85 -10.20 10.53
CA PHE A 209 9.05 -9.20 9.51
C PHE A 209 10.43 -9.31 8.87
N ILE A 210 10.45 -9.46 7.55
CA ILE A 210 11.68 -9.49 6.76
C ILE A 210 11.81 -8.18 5.99
N HIS A 211 12.81 -7.40 6.39
CA HIS A 211 13.16 -6.13 5.76
C HIS A 211 14.24 -6.34 4.71
N HIS A 212 13.86 -6.13 3.46
CA HIS A 212 14.80 -6.08 2.35
C HIS A 212 15.37 -4.66 2.18
N ARG A 213 16.54 -4.56 1.57
CA ARG A 213 17.06 -3.26 1.10
C ARG A 213 16.26 -2.81 -0.12
N PRO A 214 16.15 -1.50 -0.38
CA PRO A 214 15.67 -1.01 -1.67
C PRO A 214 16.48 -1.63 -2.81
N LEU A 215 15.83 -1.87 -3.96
CA LEU A 215 16.54 -2.32 -5.15
C LEU A 215 17.61 -1.30 -5.56
N PRO A 216 18.74 -1.73 -6.17
CA PRO A 216 19.79 -0.82 -6.61
C PRO A 216 19.26 0.39 -7.36
N ALA A 217 19.67 1.57 -6.92
CA ALA A 217 19.12 2.84 -7.38
C ALA A 217 19.58 3.21 -8.80
N ASN A 218 18.93 2.64 -9.82
CA ASN A 218 19.19 2.93 -11.22
C ASN A 218 17.93 2.72 -12.08
N LEU A 219 17.96 3.21 -13.33
CA LEU A 219 16.81 3.13 -14.22
C LEU A 219 16.48 1.71 -14.71
N VAL A 220 17.36 0.72 -14.58
CA VAL A 220 17.05 -0.68 -14.93
C VAL A 220 16.14 -1.31 -13.87
N LEU A 221 16.35 -0.97 -12.60
CA LEU A 221 15.60 -1.47 -11.46
C LEU A 221 14.74 -0.38 -10.81
N SER A 222 14.16 0.50 -11.64
CA SER A 222 13.31 1.59 -11.15
C SER A 222 12.00 1.03 -10.60
N ASP A 223 11.71 1.39 -9.35
CA ASP A 223 10.62 0.87 -8.53
C ASP A 223 9.86 1.97 -7.81
N GLU A 224 8.53 1.91 -7.88
CA GLU A 224 7.59 2.85 -7.26
C GLU A 224 6.65 2.17 -6.24
N GLY A 225 6.99 0.96 -5.79
CA GLY A 225 6.37 0.32 -4.63
C GLY A 225 4.93 -0.14 -4.86
N ALA A 226 4.13 -0.13 -3.78
CA ALA A 226 2.78 -0.68 -3.80
C ALA A 226 1.78 0.04 -4.72
N ALA A 227 2.07 1.25 -5.20
CA ALA A 227 1.25 1.94 -6.20
C ALA A 227 1.16 1.20 -7.55
N ASN A 228 2.11 0.29 -7.81
CA ASN A 228 2.13 -0.60 -8.97
C ASN A 228 1.88 -2.08 -8.62
N HIS A 229 1.41 -2.35 -7.40
CA HIS A 229 1.11 -3.67 -6.90
C HIS A 229 -0.37 -3.78 -6.50
N THR A 230 -0.98 -4.92 -6.79
CA THR A 230 -2.32 -5.26 -6.31
C THR A 230 -2.34 -6.70 -5.84
N ARG A 231 -2.81 -6.93 -4.62
CA ARG A 231 -3.10 -8.26 -4.09
C ARG A 231 -4.59 -8.56 -4.28
N LEU A 232 -4.91 -9.69 -4.92
CA LEU A 232 -6.28 -10.18 -5.07
C LEU A 232 -6.44 -11.52 -4.36
N ALA A 233 -7.49 -11.68 -3.57
CA ALA A 233 -7.75 -12.88 -2.77
C ALA A 233 -9.25 -13.02 -2.51
N SER A 234 -9.76 -14.20 -2.20
CA SER A 234 -11.20 -14.34 -1.86
C SER A 234 -11.58 -13.47 -0.67
N ARG A 235 -10.71 -13.45 0.34
CA ARG A 235 -10.75 -12.56 1.50
C ARG A 235 -9.34 -12.23 1.95
N HIS A 236 -9.15 -11.19 2.77
CA HIS A 236 -7.83 -10.88 3.33
C HIS A 236 -7.23 -12.03 4.14
N HIS A 237 -8.05 -12.88 4.77
CA HIS A 237 -7.63 -14.04 5.55
C HIS A 237 -7.32 -15.30 4.74
N LEU A 238 -7.27 -15.20 3.42
CA LEU A 238 -7.01 -16.32 2.51
C LEU A 238 -5.86 -16.00 1.55
N PRO A 239 -5.16 -17.05 1.05
CA PRO A 239 -4.13 -16.92 0.02
C PRO A 239 -4.57 -16.06 -1.17
N GLY A 240 -3.63 -15.24 -1.65
CA GLY A 240 -3.86 -14.32 -2.74
C GLY A 240 -2.91 -14.50 -3.91
N ILE A 241 -3.22 -13.80 -5.00
CA ILE A 241 -2.36 -13.58 -6.15
C ILE A 241 -1.86 -12.13 -6.16
N HIS A 242 -0.70 -11.91 -6.76
CA HIS A 242 0.01 -10.64 -6.78
C HIS A 242 0.14 -10.16 -8.23
N LEU A 243 -0.49 -9.03 -8.54
CA LEU A 243 -0.33 -8.32 -9.80
C LEU A 243 0.74 -7.24 -9.65
N PHE A 244 1.81 -7.33 -10.42
CA PHE A 244 2.84 -6.31 -10.57
C PHE A 244 2.70 -5.65 -11.93
N VAL A 245 2.50 -4.33 -11.94
CA VAL A 245 2.26 -3.57 -13.17
C VAL A 245 3.49 -2.74 -13.51
N HIS A 246 3.95 -2.79 -14.76
CA HIS A 246 5.14 -2.06 -15.19
C HIS A 246 4.88 -1.23 -16.46
N GLY A 247 5.62 -0.13 -16.63
CA GLY A 247 5.51 0.71 -17.82
C GLY A 247 6.49 0.32 -18.93
N ARG A 248 7.63 -0.29 -18.56
CA ARG A 248 8.69 -0.69 -19.49
C ARG A 248 9.50 -1.89 -18.98
N THR A 249 10.38 -2.37 -19.83
CA THR A 249 11.45 -3.31 -19.49
C THR A 249 12.72 -2.50 -19.24
N GLY A 250 13.46 -2.83 -18.19
CA GLY A 250 14.62 -2.14 -17.67
C GLY A 250 15.86 -2.33 -18.52
N PHE A 251 16.09 -3.54 -19.06
CA PHE A 251 17.20 -3.81 -19.99
C PHE A 251 16.90 -3.46 -21.45
N ALA A 252 15.64 -3.12 -21.77
CA ALA A 252 15.31 -2.61 -23.08
C ALA A 252 15.74 -1.13 -23.22
N PRO A 253 15.99 -0.64 -24.44
CA PRO A 253 16.14 0.79 -24.68
C PRO A 253 14.98 1.57 -24.07
N LEU A 254 15.27 2.75 -23.53
CA LEU A 254 14.24 3.61 -22.95
C LEU A 254 13.17 3.91 -24.00
N THR A 255 11.95 3.48 -23.72
CA THR A 255 10.82 3.67 -24.63
C THR A 255 10.45 5.14 -24.66
N GLU A 256 10.41 5.73 -25.86
CA GLU A 256 9.95 7.09 -26.06
C GLU A 256 8.44 7.22 -25.77
N GLY A 257 8.06 8.40 -25.29
CA GLY A 257 6.68 8.78 -25.04
C GLY A 257 6.63 10.10 -24.26
N ARG A 258 5.43 10.61 -24.03
CA ARG A 258 5.26 11.93 -23.42
C ARG A 258 5.75 11.99 -21.98
N PHE A 259 5.51 10.94 -21.18
CA PHE A 259 5.84 10.94 -19.74
C PHE A 259 6.70 9.74 -19.30
N PRO A 260 7.48 9.83 -18.20
CA PRO A 260 8.37 8.74 -17.81
C PRO A 260 7.63 7.47 -17.40
N ARG A 261 8.10 6.30 -17.86
CA ARG A 261 7.64 4.98 -17.42
C ARG A 261 8.45 4.57 -16.17
N ARG A 262 7.89 4.86 -15.00
CA ARG A 262 8.62 4.84 -13.71
C ARG A 262 8.91 3.44 -13.17
N GLN A 263 8.04 2.47 -13.46
CA GLN A 263 8.20 1.09 -13.02
C GLN A 263 8.77 0.19 -14.13
N THR A 264 9.73 -0.65 -13.77
CA THR A 264 10.32 -1.67 -14.63
C THR A 264 9.77 -3.07 -14.32
N LEU A 265 9.72 -3.95 -15.32
CA LEU A 265 9.38 -5.36 -15.14
C LEU A 265 10.32 -6.03 -14.14
N GLU A 266 11.62 -5.78 -14.31
CA GLU A 266 12.73 -6.37 -13.56
C GLU A 266 12.67 -6.00 -12.08
N ALA A 267 12.20 -4.79 -11.74
CA ALA A 267 11.92 -4.42 -10.36
C ALA A 267 10.81 -5.29 -9.75
N GLY A 268 9.69 -5.47 -10.46
CA GLY A 268 8.60 -6.32 -10.02
C GLY A 268 9.02 -7.78 -9.84
N GLU A 269 9.76 -8.33 -10.80
CA GLU A 269 10.30 -9.70 -10.72
C GLU A 269 11.30 -9.86 -9.57
N ALA A 270 12.16 -8.86 -9.34
CA ALA A 270 13.11 -8.89 -8.22
C ALA A 270 12.39 -8.86 -6.87
N ILE A 271 11.37 -8.02 -6.71
CA ILE A 271 10.56 -7.96 -5.50
C ILE A 271 9.82 -9.28 -5.27
N ALA A 272 9.21 -9.86 -6.29
CA ALA A 272 8.53 -11.15 -6.17
C ALA A 272 9.47 -12.25 -5.66
N ARG A 273 10.72 -12.29 -6.15
CA ARG A 273 11.76 -13.20 -5.65
C ARG A 273 12.17 -12.90 -4.21
N LEU A 274 12.41 -11.62 -3.87
CA LEU A 274 12.76 -11.21 -2.50
C LEU A 274 11.66 -11.59 -1.50
N HIS A 275 10.41 -11.52 -1.93
CA HIS A 275 9.23 -11.80 -1.09
C HIS A 275 8.85 -13.28 -1.04
N ALA A 276 9.66 -14.16 -1.64
CA ALA A 276 9.40 -15.61 -1.69
C ALA A 276 7.96 -15.95 -2.14
N LEU A 277 7.46 -15.21 -3.14
CA LEU A 277 6.12 -15.43 -3.68
C LEU A 277 6.13 -16.62 -4.65
N PRO A 278 5.18 -17.56 -4.55
CA PRO A 278 5.05 -18.67 -5.49
C PRO A 278 4.86 -18.16 -6.93
N PRO A 279 5.66 -18.60 -7.91
CA PRO A 279 5.61 -18.06 -9.28
C PRO A 279 4.22 -18.14 -9.94
N GLU A 280 3.44 -19.17 -9.65
CA GLU A 280 2.08 -19.36 -10.17
C GLU A 280 1.07 -18.34 -9.64
N ARG A 281 1.40 -17.63 -8.56
CA ARG A 281 0.59 -16.58 -7.93
C ARG A 281 1.06 -15.17 -8.32
N VAL A 282 2.09 -15.05 -9.14
CA VAL A 282 2.66 -13.76 -9.56
C VAL A 282 2.31 -13.47 -11.01
N ILE A 283 1.68 -12.33 -11.26
CA ILE A 283 1.29 -11.87 -12.59
C ILE A 283 1.99 -10.56 -12.87
N HIS A 284 2.70 -10.49 -14.00
CA HIS A 284 3.24 -9.24 -14.52
C HIS A 284 2.38 -8.72 -15.67
N ALA A 285 2.00 -7.45 -15.60
CA ALA A 285 1.20 -6.78 -16.63
C ALA A 285 1.85 -5.47 -17.08
N ARG A 286 1.85 -5.23 -18.39
CA ARG A 286 2.31 -3.97 -18.95
C ARG A 286 1.18 -2.95 -18.98
N GLN A 287 1.36 -1.84 -18.27
CA GLN A 287 0.44 -0.71 -18.33
C GLN A 287 0.37 -0.15 -19.76
N ASN A 288 -0.79 0.33 -20.18
CA ASN A 288 -0.94 0.92 -21.51
C ASN A 288 -0.12 2.22 -21.62
N PRO A 289 0.77 2.35 -22.62
CA PRO A 289 1.54 3.58 -22.83
C PRO A 289 0.65 4.84 -22.98
N ALA A 290 -0.53 4.72 -23.59
CA ALA A 290 -1.45 5.84 -23.75
C ALA A 290 -2.02 6.32 -22.41
N ALA A 291 -2.25 5.42 -21.45
CA ALA A 291 -2.68 5.79 -20.10
C ALA A 291 -1.55 6.54 -19.36
N ILE A 292 -0.32 6.05 -19.46
CA ILE A 292 0.85 6.73 -18.89
C ILE A 292 0.99 8.13 -19.49
N ASP A 293 0.89 8.26 -20.81
CA ASP A 293 1.01 9.53 -21.53
C ASP A 293 -0.18 10.49 -21.29
N ALA A 294 -1.31 9.98 -20.81
CA ALA A 294 -2.44 10.79 -20.32
C ALA A 294 -2.24 11.29 -18.86
N GLY A 295 -1.28 10.72 -18.13
CA GLY A 295 -0.92 11.10 -16.77
C GLY A 295 -1.12 10.01 -15.71
N ALA A 296 -1.44 8.76 -16.09
CA ALA A 296 -1.46 7.63 -15.16
C ALA A 296 -0.03 7.13 -14.90
N PHE A 297 0.75 7.90 -14.13
CA PHE A 297 2.16 7.62 -13.84
C PHE A 297 2.40 6.39 -12.94
N HIS A 298 1.34 5.91 -12.29
CA HIS A 298 1.27 4.66 -11.50
C HIS A 298 -0.01 3.89 -11.86
N ASN A 299 -0.04 2.59 -11.57
CA ASN A 299 -1.20 1.74 -11.82
C ASN A 299 -2.42 2.15 -10.97
N ASP A 300 -2.21 2.57 -9.73
CA ASP A 300 -3.27 3.05 -8.82
C ASP A 300 -3.97 4.35 -9.27
N VAL A 301 -3.60 4.91 -10.43
CA VAL A 301 -4.33 6.01 -11.10
C VAL A 301 -5.29 5.49 -12.17
N ILE A 302 -5.17 4.22 -12.58
CA ILE A 302 -5.96 3.63 -13.68
C ILE A 302 -6.58 2.25 -13.39
N ALA A 303 -6.20 1.62 -12.28
CA ALA A 303 -6.77 0.38 -11.77
C ALA A 303 -6.64 0.30 -10.25
N THR A 304 -7.58 -0.38 -9.60
CA THR A 304 -7.54 -0.67 -8.15
C THR A 304 -8.24 -1.99 -7.86
N GLY A 305 -7.79 -2.68 -6.82
CA GLY A 305 -8.37 -3.97 -6.44
C GLY A 305 -8.33 -4.17 -4.94
N ASN A 306 -9.30 -4.93 -4.45
CA ASN A 306 -9.42 -5.34 -3.07
C ASN A 306 -10.11 -6.69 -3.01
N GLU A 307 -9.51 -7.63 -2.27
CA GLU A 307 -9.96 -9.03 -2.25
C GLU A 307 -10.25 -9.55 -3.67
N HIS A 308 -11.48 -9.95 -3.96
CA HIS A 308 -11.89 -10.58 -5.21
C HIS A 308 -12.40 -9.56 -6.25
N VAL A 309 -12.39 -8.26 -5.92
CA VAL A 309 -12.83 -7.18 -6.80
C VAL A 309 -11.62 -6.53 -7.46
N PHE A 310 -11.68 -6.38 -8.77
CA PHE A 310 -10.67 -5.66 -9.54
C PHE A 310 -11.34 -4.69 -10.52
N LEU A 311 -11.14 -3.39 -10.30
CA LEU A 311 -11.63 -2.31 -11.15
C LEU A 311 -10.47 -1.79 -12.01
N PHE A 312 -10.69 -1.61 -13.30
CA PHE A 312 -9.68 -1.01 -14.18
C PHE A 312 -10.34 -0.29 -15.36
N HIS A 313 -9.70 0.76 -15.85
CA HIS A 313 -10.13 1.39 -17.10
C HIS A 313 -9.87 0.44 -18.27
N HIS A 314 -10.70 0.42 -19.31
CA HIS A 314 -10.47 -0.38 -20.53
C HIS A 314 -9.14 -0.10 -21.27
N LEU A 315 -8.41 0.96 -20.86
CA LEU A 315 -7.09 1.35 -21.38
C LEU A 315 -6.02 1.26 -20.28
N ALA A 316 -6.25 0.53 -19.19
CA ALA A 316 -5.26 0.38 -18.12
C ALA A 316 -4.04 -0.44 -18.59
N PHE A 317 -4.28 -1.49 -19.38
CA PHE A 317 -3.26 -2.44 -19.81
C PHE A 317 -3.05 -2.42 -21.33
N SER A 318 -1.85 -2.82 -21.76
CA SER A 318 -1.53 -2.98 -23.19
C SER A 318 -2.31 -4.13 -23.84
N ASP A 319 -2.62 -5.17 -23.07
CA ASP A 319 -3.47 -6.31 -23.49
C ASP A 319 -4.41 -6.69 -22.32
N PRO A 320 -5.54 -5.99 -22.17
CA PRO A 320 -6.48 -6.24 -21.07
C PRO A 320 -7.03 -7.67 -21.05
N ALA A 321 -7.30 -8.25 -22.24
CA ALA A 321 -7.84 -9.61 -22.35
C ALA A 321 -6.85 -10.65 -21.83
N GLN A 322 -5.56 -10.53 -22.19
CA GLN A 322 -4.53 -11.42 -21.66
C GLN A 322 -4.32 -11.23 -20.15
N VAL A 323 -4.34 -9.99 -19.65
CA VAL A 323 -4.22 -9.72 -18.21
C VAL A 323 -5.37 -10.36 -17.45
N SER A 324 -6.62 -10.14 -17.85
CA SER A 324 -7.79 -10.75 -17.21
C SER A 324 -7.75 -12.28 -17.26
N LYS A 325 -7.30 -12.88 -18.37
CA LYS A 325 -7.11 -14.33 -18.48
C LYS A 325 -6.08 -14.86 -17.48
N LYS A 326 -4.90 -14.23 -17.39
CA LYS A 326 -3.84 -14.63 -16.44
C LYS A 326 -4.30 -14.51 -15.00
N LEU A 327 -4.98 -13.40 -14.67
CA LEU A 327 -5.55 -13.18 -13.34
C LEU A 327 -6.58 -14.26 -12.98
N ALA A 328 -7.54 -14.54 -13.86
CA ALA A 328 -8.54 -15.58 -13.62
C ALA A 328 -7.91 -16.97 -13.45
N GLN A 329 -6.91 -17.31 -14.26
CA GLN A 329 -6.18 -18.58 -14.16
C GLN A 329 -5.42 -18.72 -12.83
N ALA A 330 -4.65 -17.70 -12.44
CA ALA A 330 -3.92 -17.73 -11.18
C ALA A 330 -4.88 -17.73 -9.96
N TYR A 331 -5.96 -16.95 -10.05
CA TYR A 331 -6.95 -16.85 -8.97
C TYR A 331 -7.69 -18.17 -8.73
N ALA A 332 -8.03 -18.91 -9.79
CA ALA A 332 -8.60 -20.26 -9.67
C ALA A 332 -7.66 -21.26 -8.97
N GLY A 333 -6.35 -20.97 -8.90
CA GLY A 333 -5.39 -21.76 -8.13
C GLY A 333 -5.42 -21.50 -6.61
N VAL A 334 -6.04 -20.40 -6.16
CA VAL A 334 -6.11 -20.01 -4.74
C VAL A 334 -7.55 -19.85 -4.21
N SER A 335 -8.55 -19.98 -5.08
CA SER A 335 -9.97 -19.74 -4.76
C SER A 335 -10.89 -20.61 -5.61
N ASP A 336 -11.96 -21.12 -5.00
CA ASP A 336 -13.08 -21.77 -5.71
C ASP A 336 -14.07 -20.76 -6.31
N GLY A 337 -13.94 -19.47 -5.96
CA GLY A 337 -14.77 -18.39 -6.48
C GLY A 337 -14.21 -17.76 -7.75
N ALA A 338 -14.97 -16.82 -8.33
CA ALA A 338 -14.52 -16.01 -9.46
C ALA A 338 -14.06 -14.62 -9.03
N LEU A 339 -13.12 -14.03 -9.77
CA LEU A 339 -12.81 -12.61 -9.66
C LEU A 339 -14.00 -11.78 -10.17
N CYS A 340 -14.48 -10.85 -9.37
CA CYS A 340 -15.37 -9.78 -9.79
C CYS A 340 -14.54 -8.69 -10.49
N THR A 341 -14.27 -8.91 -11.78
CA THR A 341 -13.50 -7.99 -12.61
C THR A 341 -14.45 -7.00 -13.29
N ARG A 342 -14.27 -5.70 -13.06
CA ARG A 342 -15.08 -4.63 -13.68
C ARG A 342 -14.20 -3.73 -14.54
N GLU A 343 -14.39 -3.85 -15.84
CA GLU A 343 -13.82 -2.93 -16.82
C GLU A 343 -14.68 -1.67 -16.92
N ILE A 344 -14.08 -0.49 -16.74
CA ILE A 344 -14.77 0.79 -16.80
C ILE A 344 -14.54 1.43 -18.18
N THR A 345 -15.64 1.70 -18.88
CA THR A 345 -15.68 2.31 -20.23
C THR A 345 -16.43 3.63 -20.28
N ARG A 346 -17.11 4.02 -19.19
CA ARG A 346 -18.01 5.19 -19.13
C ARG A 346 -17.31 6.53 -19.30
N PHE A 347 -16.02 6.62 -19.00
CA PHE A 347 -15.23 7.84 -19.14
C PHE A 347 -13.85 7.54 -19.73
N GLY A 348 -13.25 8.57 -20.33
CA GLY A 348 -11.92 8.48 -20.95
C GLY A 348 -10.77 8.74 -19.96
N LEU A 349 -9.54 8.62 -20.47
CA LEU A 349 -8.33 8.79 -19.67
C LEU A 349 -8.20 10.17 -19.00
N ASP A 350 -8.67 11.25 -19.64
CA ASP A 350 -8.59 12.60 -19.04
C ASP A 350 -9.43 12.69 -17.76
N ASP A 351 -10.66 12.18 -17.79
CA ASP A 351 -11.56 12.16 -16.63
C ASP A 351 -11.06 11.18 -15.57
N ALA A 352 -10.48 10.03 -15.96
CA ALA A 352 -9.85 9.11 -15.02
C ALA A 352 -8.72 9.79 -14.23
N VAL A 353 -7.82 10.49 -14.93
CA VAL A 353 -6.68 11.20 -14.33
C VAL A 353 -7.09 12.46 -13.58
N ARG A 354 -8.17 13.15 -13.98
CA ARG A 354 -8.64 14.36 -13.28
C ARG A 354 -9.46 14.03 -12.03
N SER A 355 -10.27 12.98 -12.07
CA SER A 355 -11.11 12.56 -10.95
C SER A 355 -10.35 11.76 -9.90
N TYR A 356 -9.25 11.09 -10.28
CA TYR A 356 -8.58 10.09 -9.43
C TYR A 356 -9.51 8.95 -9.02
N PHE A 357 -10.52 8.60 -9.84
CA PHE A 357 -11.46 7.52 -9.55
C PHE A 357 -10.78 6.21 -9.16
N PHE A 358 -9.76 5.78 -9.92
CA PHE A 358 -9.04 4.54 -9.61
C PHE A 358 -8.07 4.69 -8.43
N ASN A 359 -7.76 5.92 -8.01
CA ASN A 359 -7.01 6.18 -6.79
C ASN A 359 -7.90 6.21 -5.53
N SER A 360 -9.13 5.71 -5.64
CA SER A 360 -10.01 5.45 -4.51
C SER A 360 -9.53 4.24 -3.70
N GLN A 361 -9.92 4.18 -2.42
CA GLN A 361 -9.78 2.95 -1.64
C GLN A 361 -11.01 2.07 -1.84
N LEU A 362 -10.80 0.81 -2.20
CA LEU A 362 -11.80 -0.25 -2.02
C LEU A 362 -11.56 -0.89 -0.65
N LEU A 363 -12.58 -0.92 0.18
CA LEU A 363 -12.47 -1.31 1.59
C LEU A 363 -13.55 -2.34 1.94
N THR A 364 -13.16 -3.53 2.40
CA THR A 364 -14.12 -4.54 2.87
C THR A 364 -14.71 -4.13 4.23
N LEU A 365 -16.04 -4.08 4.31
CA LEU A 365 -16.76 -3.69 5.53
C LEU A 365 -16.93 -4.90 6.47
N PRO A 366 -16.97 -4.69 7.80
CA PRO A 366 -17.18 -5.79 8.76
C PRO A 366 -18.45 -6.61 8.53
N GLY A 367 -19.51 -5.97 8.01
CA GLY A 367 -20.79 -6.62 7.67
C GLY A 367 -20.83 -7.31 6.30
N GLY A 368 -19.73 -7.31 5.56
CA GLY A 368 -19.69 -7.72 4.16
C GLY A 368 -19.94 -6.56 3.18
N GLY A 369 -19.68 -6.82 1.90
CA GLY A 369 -19.63 -5.77 0.88
C GLY A 369 -18.42 -4.85 1.02
N MET A 370 -18.32 -3.88 0.12
CA MET A 370 -17.20 -2.95 0.04
C MET A 370 -17.68 -1.50 -0.03
N LEU A 371 -16.87 -0.63 0.58
CA LEU A 371 -16.93 0.81 0.43
C LEU A 371 -15.92 1.26 -0.63
N LEU A 372 -16.37 2.08 -1.58
CA LEU A 372 -15.51 2.90 -2.43
C LEU A 372 -15.31 4.27 -1.77
N LEU A 373 -14.12 4.52 -1.20
CA LEU A 373 -13.75 5.83 -0.67
C LEU A 373 -13.01 6.63 -1.74
N ALA A 374 -13.73 7.54 -2.39
CA ALA A 374 -13.27 8.33 -3.53
C ALA A 374 -12.91 9.77 -3.13
N PRO A 375 -12.04 10.47 -3.89
CA PRO A 375 -11.84 11.91 -3.70
C PRO A 375 -13.06 12.71 -4.18
N GLU A 376 -13.28 13.89 -3.60
CA GLU A 376 -14.42 14.77 -3.92
C GLU A 376 -14.50 15.14 -5.42
N GLU A 377 -13.36 15.20 -6.12
CA GLU A 377 -13.27 15.45 -7.56
C GLU A 377 -14.12 14.48 -8.39
N CYS A 378 -14.31 13.23 -7.92
CA CYS A 378 -15.16 12.24 -8.57
C CYS A 378 -16.64 12.67 -8.65
N ARG A 379 -17.14 13.49 -7.72
CA ARG A 379 -18.50 14.04 -7.78
C ARG A 379 -18.64 15.12 -8.84
N SER A 380 -17.57 15.85 -9.10
CA SER A 380 -17.58 17.01 -9.99
C SER A 380 -17.57 16.66 -11.49
N ILE A 381 -17.25 15.41 -11.83
CA ILE A 381 -17.13 14.92 -13.20
C ILE A 381 -18.30 13.94 -13.45
N LEU A 382 -19.31 14.40 -14.20
CA LEU A 382 -20.58 13.69 -14.37
C LEU A 382 -20.42 12.23 -14.83
N PRO A 383 -19.65 11.89 -15.88
CA PRO A 383 -19.45 10.50 -16.28
C PRO A 383 -18.83 9.61 -15.18
N VAL A 384 -17.99 10.18 -14.33
CA VAL A 384 -17.36 9.46 -13.21
C VAL A 384 -18.37 9.24 -12.08
N ALA A 385 -19.14 10.27 -11.72
CA ALA A 385 -20.20 10.16 -10.71
C ALA A 385 -21.27 9.13 -11.10
N GLU A 386 -21.64 9.10 -12.39
CA GLU A 386 -22.55 8.09 -12.92
C GLU A 386 -21.93 6.68 -12.86
N ALA A 387 -20.65 6.51 -13.19
CA ALA A 387 -19.96 5.22 -13.07
C ALA A 387 -19.95 4.70 -11.62
N ILE A 388 -19.73 5.58 -10.63
CA ILE A 388 -19.84 5.23 -9.21
C ILE A 388 -21.25 4.78 -8.87
N THR A 389 -22.27 5.51 -9.35
CA THR A 389 -23.67 5.20 -9.09
C THR A 389 -24.06 3.84 -9.66
N GLU A 390 -23.61 3.52 -10.88
CA GLU A 390 -23.82 2.22 -11.51
C GLU A 390 -23.14 1.09 -10.75
N LEU A 391 -21.88 1.28 -10.34
CA LEU A 391 -21.14 0.27 -9.57
C LEU A 391 -21.81 -0.07 -8.25
N VAL A 392 -22.41 0.94 -7.58
CA VAL A 392 -23.11 0.76 -6.31
C VAL A 392 -24.51 0.16 -6.50
N ALA A 393 -25.16 0.43 -7.63
CA ALA A 393 -26.49 -0.08 -7.94
C ALA A 393 -26.47 -1.51 -8.51
N ASP A 394 -25.33 -1.98 -9.01
CA ASP A 394 -25.15 -3.31 -9.58
C ASP A 394 -25.19 -4.40 -8.49
N PRO A 395 -26.21 -5.28 -8.47
CA PRO A 395 -26.36 -6.31 -7.44
C PRO A 395 -25.27 -7.39 -7.49
N ASP A 396 -24.56 -7.53 -8.62
CA ASP A 396 -23.46 -8.49 -8.78
C ASP A 396 -22.10 -7.87 -8.40
N CYS A 397 -22.08 -6.57 -8.06
CA CYS A 397 -20.89 -5.86 -7.62
C CYS A 397 -20.81 -5.86 -6.08
N PRO A 398 -19.70 -6.31 -5.47
CA PRO A 398 -19.54 -6.25 -4.02
C PRO A 398 -19.46 -4.83 -3.44
N ILE A 399 -19.35 -3.79 -4.28
CA ILE A 399 -19.30 -2.39 -3.85
C ILE A 399 -20.72 -1.93 -3.56
N VAL A 400 -21.06 -1.76 -2.28
CA VAL A 400 -22.42 -1.47 -1.82
C VAL A 400 -22.62 -0.02 -1.40
N GLN A 401 -21.54 0.74 -1.25
CA GLN A 401 -21.58 2.16 -0.94
C GLN A 401 -20.36 2.90 -1.47
N ALA A 402 -20.54 4.19 -1.73
CA ALA A 402 -19.46 5.11 -2.03
C ALA A 402 -19.50 6.30 -1.06
N GLN A 403 -18.33 6.71 -0.56
CA GLN A 403 -18.16 7.92 0.23
C GLN A 403 -17.04 8.75 -0.36
N PHE A 404 -17.08 10.05 -0.09
CA PHE A 404 -16.19 11.02 -0.70
C PHE A 404 -15.45 11.81 0.39
N VAL A 405 -14.19 12.11 0.12
CA VAL A 405 -13.30 12.81 1.06
C VAL A 405 -12.65 14.02 0.38
N ASP A 406 -12.59 15.13 1.12
CA ASP A 406 -11.80 16.29 0.73
C ASP A 406 -10.32 16.05 1.07
N LEU A 407 -9.53 15.87 0.02
CA LEU A 407 -8.08 15.72 0.08
C LEU A 407 -7.40 16.76 -0.81
N ARG A 408 -8.00 17.95 -0.96
CA ARG A 408 -7.57 18.98 -1.92
C ARG A 408 -6.07 19.25 -1.92
N GLU A 409 -5.43 19.37 -0.75
CA GLU A 409 -3.99 19.70 -0.69
C GLU A 409 -3.12 18.56 -1.26
N SER A 410 -3.47 17.30 -1.00
CA SER A 410 -2.79 16.15 -1.60
C SER A 410 -3.13 16.01 -3.09
N MET A 411 -4.39 16.19 -3.46
CA MET A 411 -4.88 16.13 -4.84
C MET A 411 -4.23 17.18 -5.75
N LEU A 412 -3.95 18.39 -5.25
CA LEU A 412 -3.24 19.43 -5.97
C LEU A 412 -1.78 19.06 -6.30
N ASN A 413 -1.19 18.13 -5.56
CA ASN A 413 0.10 17.52 -5.91
C ASN A 413 -0.04 16.14 -6.58
N GLY A 414 -1.25 15.65 -6.82
CA GLY A 414 -1.53 14.40 -7.52
C GLY A 414 -1.45 13.16 -6.63
N GLY A 415 -2.03 13.20 -5.44
CA GLY A 415 -2.30 12.00 -4.65
C GLY A 415 -3.69 12.02 -4.05
N GLY A 416 -4.49 10.99 -4.35
CA GLY A 416 -5.82 10.78 -3.78
C GLY A 416 -5.80 9.83 -2.57
N PRO A 417 -6.96 9.26 -2.21
CA PRO A 417 -7.12 8.41 -1.03
C PRO A 417 -6.16 7.20 -0.99
N ALA A 418 -5.94 6.54 -2.13
CA ALA A 418 -5.09 5.37 -2.21
C ALA A 418 -3.60 5.73 -2.17
N CYS A 419 -3.17 6.84 -2.79
CA CYS A 419 -1.76 7.27 -2.74
C CYS A 419 -1.29 7.50 -1.30
N LEU A 420 -2.16 8.03 -0.43
CA LEU A 420 -1.84 8.32 0.97
C LEU A 420 -1.65 7.08 1.85
N ARG A 421 -1.95 5.87 1.36
CA ARG A 421 -2.01 4.66 2.20
C ARG A 421 -1.28 3.45 1.61
N ASN A 422 -0.47 2.80 2.44
CA ASN A 422 0.11 1.49 2.17
C ASN A 422 -0.79 0.40 2.78
N ARG A 423 -1.02 -0.70 2.07
CA ARG A 423 -1.86 -1.81 2.54
C ARG A 423 -0.98 -2.91 3.08
N VAL A 424 -1.21 -3.33 4.31
CA VAL A 424 -0.46 -4.43 4.93
C VAL A 424 -1.45 -5.42 5.53
N VAL A 425 -1.45 -6.65 5.01
CA VAL A 425 -2.28 -7.73 5.57
C VAL A 425 -1.46 -8.46 6.63
N LEU A 426 -1.99 -8.50 7.85
CA LEU A 426 -1.32 -9.07 9.01
C LEU A 426 -2.27 -9.98 9.79
N SER A 427 -1.75 -11.09 10.30
CA SER A 427 -2.41 -11.93 11.31
C SER A 427 -2.51 -11.19 12.64
N GLU A 428 -3.39 -11.63 13.54
CA GLU A 428 -3.50 -11.08 14.89
C GLU A 428 -2.16 -11.05 15.65
N ILE A 429 -1.33 -12.09 15.48
CA ILE A 429 -0.02 -12.19 16.15
C ILE A 429 0.96 -11.16 15.57
N GLU A 430 1.01 -11.00 14.25
CA GLU A 430 1.85 -9.99 13.61
C GLU A 430 1.41 -8.58 13.97
N GLN A 431 0.10 -8.33 14.03
CA GLN A 431 -0.42 -7.05 14.47
C GLN A 431 -0.01 -6.73 15.91
N ALA A 432 -0.04 -7.71 16.81
CA ALA A 432 0.38 -7.55 18.20
C ALA A 432 1.89 -7.33 18.36
N SER A 433 2.69 -7.70 17.35
CA SER A 433 4.15 -7.52 17.34
C SER A 433 4.63 -6.18 16.77
N LEU A 434 3.70 -5.34 16.28
CA LEU A 434 4.03 -3.99 15.84
C LEU A 434 4.56 -3.17 17.01
N SER A 435 5.60 -2.39 16.74
CA SER A 435 6.23 -1.47 17.68
C SER A 435 5.74 -0.03 17.46
N GLY A 436 5.84 0.78 18.52
CA GLY A 436 5.36 2.16 18.52
C GLY A 436 3.83 2.31 18.69
N ARG A 437 3.38 3.53 18.98
CA ARG A 437 1.98 3.94 19.06
C ARG A 437 1.50 4.42 17.69
N VAL A 438 1.45 3.51 16.73
CA VAL A 438 1.09 3.83 15.33
C VAL A 438 -0.32 3.39 14.92
N LEU A 439 -0.91 2.43 15.62
CA LEU A 439 -2.30 2.01 15.37
C LEU A 439 -3.25 3.15 15.75
N PHE A 440 -4.14 3.50 14.81
CA PHE A 440 -5.01 4.65 14.92
C PHE A 440 -6.21 4.37 15.82
N ASP A 441 -6.37 5.20 16.83
CA ASP A 441 -7.51 5.22 17.73
C ASP A 441 -7.90 6.67 18.06
N ARG A 442 -8.93 6.84 18.90
CA ARG A 442 -9.44 8.17 19.26
C ARG A 442 -8.43 9.04 20.01
N GLU A 443 -7.56 8.43 20.81
CA GLU A 443 -6.57 9.17 21.59
C GLU A 443 -5.43 9.63 20.67
N LEU A 444 -4.91 8.74 19.83
CA LEU A 444 -3.88 9.08 18.85
C LEU A 444 -4.38 10.15 17.88
N ASP A 445 -5.62 10.05 17.42
CA ASP A 445 -6.29 11.06 16.60
C ASP A 445 -6.29 12.46 17.25
N ALA A 446 -6.73 12.54 18.51
CA ALA A 446 -6.78 13.79 19.26
C ALA A 446 -5.38 14.38 19.47
N ASN A 447 -4.41 13.54 19.82
CA ASN A 447 -3.02 13.93 20.04
C ASN A 447 -2.37 14.46 18.75
N LEU A 448 -2.53 13.75 17.62
CA LEU A 448 -2.01 14.19 16.33
C LEU A 448 -2.69 15.48 15.86
N THR A 449 -3.99 15.61 16.04
CA THR A 449 -4.72 16.84 15.69
C THR A 449 -4.21 18.05 16.46
N SER A 450 -3.99 17.89 17.77
CA SER A 450 -3.43 18.95 18.62
C SER A 450 -2.00 19.30 18.19
N TRP A 451 -1.16 18.28 17.97
CA TRP A 451 0.22 18.45 17.51
C TRP A 451 0.30 19.17 16.15
N ILE A 452 -0.52 18.79 15.17
CA ILE A 452 -0.59 19.45 13.86
C ILE A 452 -0.95 20.93 14.01
N LYS A 453 -2.01 21.25 14.75
CA LYS A 453 -2.46 22.64 14.97
C LYS A 453 -1.40 23.50 15.66
N LYS A 454 -0.59 22.89 16.53
CA LYS A 454 0.52 23.56 17.23
C LYS A 454 1.74 23.78 16.33
N ARG A 455 2.08 22.80 15.49
CA ARG A 455 3.39 22.72 14.81
C ARG A 455 3.40 23.12 13.35
N TYR A 456 2.25 23.10 12.67
CA TYR A 456 2.19 23.32 11.22
C TYR A 456 1.80 24.75 10.88
N ARG A 457 2.53 25.34 9.93
CA ARG A 457 2.13 26.61 9.30
C ARG A 457 0.82 26.42 8.50
N THR A 458 0.00 27.46 8.46
CA THR A 458 -1.25 27.50 7.67
C THR A 458 -1.05 28.04 6.25
N ALA A 459 0.14 28.55 5.94
CA ALA A 459 0.57 28.97 4.62
C ALA A 459 2.07 28.69 4.48
N LEU A 460 2.47 28.11 3.35
CA LEU A 460 3.87 27.93 2.98
C LEU A 460 4.03 28.26 1.49
N SER A 461 4.73 29.36 1.21
CA SER A 461 5.08 29.82 -0.12
C SER A 461 6.43 29.25 -0.56
N PRO A 462 6.76 29.28 -1.86
CA PRO A 462 8.09 28.89 -2.34
C PRO A 462 9.23 29.67 -1.68
N ASP A 463 9.02 30.95 -1.35
CA ASP A 463 10.04 31.79 -0.72
C ASP A 463 10.30 31.42 0.75
N ASP A 464 9.33 30.81 1.43
CA ASP A 464 9.52 30.35 2.82
C ASP A 464 10.55 29.21 2.91
N LEU A 465 10.83 28.50 1.82
CA LEU A 465 11.85 27.44 1.81
C LEU A 465 13.28 27.96 2.01
N ARG A 466 13.50 29.27 1.86
CA ARG A 466 14.79 29.93 2.16
C ARG A 466 14.89 30.42 3.61
N ASP A 467 13.80 30.36 4.37
CA ASP A 467 13.76 30.78 5.77
C ASP A 467 14.71 29.87 6.59
N PRO A 468 15.75 30.43 7.24
CA PRO A 468 16.67 29.62 8.04
C PRO A 468 16.03 29.05 9.31
N GLN A 469 14.85 29.51 9.73
CA GLN A 469 14.13 29.02 10.90
C GLN A 469 13.27 27.77 10.60
N LEU A 470 12.76 27.65 9.38
CA LEU A 470 11.87 26.56 8.97
C LEU A 470 12.43 25.15 9.27
N PRO A 471 13.73 24.84 9.01
CA PRO A 471 14.28 23.54 9.39
C PRO A 471 14.16 23.23 10.89
N GLY A 472 14.41 24.21 11.75
CA GLY A 472 14.31 24.03 13.20
C GLY A 472 12.87 23.82 13.68
N GLU A 473 11.91 24.49 13.04
CA GLU A 473 10.48 24.24 13.30
C GLU A 473 10.08 22.80 12.94
N ILE A 474 10.55 22.31 11.79
CA ILE A 474 10.28 20.95 11.32
C ILE A 474 10.94 19.93 12.25
N GLU A 475 12.23 20.08 12.56
CA GLU A 475 12.96 19.17 13.45
C GLU A 475 12.30 19.09 14.83
N ALA A 476 11.90 20.23 15.42
CA ALA A 476 11.18 20.26 16.70
C ALA A 476 9.80 19.58 16.63
N ALA A 477 9.08 19.73 15.50
CA ALA A 477 7.82 19.03 15.29
C ALA A 477 8.02 17.52 15.20
N LEU A 478 9.01 17.08 14.42
CA LEU A 478 9.34 15.67 14.21
C LEU A 478 9.84 14.99 15.50
N ASP A 479 10.63 15.69 16.30
CA ASP A 479 11.10 15.19 17.59
C ASP A 479 9.94 14.89 18.54
N GLU A 480 9.02 15.85 18.73
CA GLU A 480 7.78 15.64 19.48
C GLU A 480 6.94 14.48 18.92
N LEU A 481 6.89 14.33 17.59
CA LEU A 481 6.14 13.26 16.94
C LEU A 481 6.74 11.88 17.25
N THR A 482 8.06 11.72 17.27
CA THR A 482 8.68 10.42 17.61
C THR A 482 8.39 10.00 19.04
N HIS A 483 8.28 10.95 19.97
CA HIS A 483 7.84 10.69 21.34
C HIS A 483 6.36 10.29 21.39
N LEU A 484 5.49 11.03 20.68
CA LEU A 484 4.05 10.75 20.58
C LEU A 484 3.79 9.34 20.01
N LEU A 485 4.52 8.97 18.96
CA LEU A 485 4.42 7.67 18.29
C LEU A 485 5.30 6.59 18.93
N GLN A 486 6.07 6.89 19.97
CA GLN A 486 6.96 5.95 20.66
C GLN A 486 7.92 5.20 19.72
N LEU A 487 8.52 5.91 18.75
CA LEU A 487 9.39 5.32 17.72
C LEU A 487 10.89 5.42 18.05
N GLY A 488 11.26 6.17 19.09
CA GLY A 488 12.65 6.47 19.41
C GLY A 488 13.31 7.39 18.37
N SER A 489 14.64 7.41 18.34
CA SER A 489 15.44 8.32 17.51
C SER A 489 15.61 7.80 16.07
N ILE A 490 14.55 7.89 15.27
CA ILE A 490 14.52 7.40 13.89
C ILE A 490 15.06 8.39 12.86
N TYR A 491 15.13 9.69 13.18
CA TYR A 491 15.62 10.71 12.25
C TYR A 491 17.11 10.99 12.40
N PRO A 492 17.82 11.33 11.31
CA PRO A 492 19.25 11.64 11.37
C PRO A 492 19.62 12.74 12.37
N PHE A 493 18.81 13.80 12.50
CA PHE A 493 19.10 14.91 13.41
C PHE A 493 19.03 14.50 14.90
N GLN A 494 18.27 13.45 15.24
CA GLN A 494 18.15 12.91 16.59
C GLN A 494 19.34 12.03 16.97
N GLN A 495 20.04 11.48 15.97
CA GLN A 495 21.17 10.56 16.17
C GLN A 495 22.50 11.30 16.31
N THR A 496 22.59 12.53 15.81
CA THR A 496 23.81 13.35 15.85
C THR A 496 24.05 14.07 17.20
N GLY A 497 23.25 13.77 18.23
CA GLY A 497 23.37 14.29 19.59
C GLY A 497 23.48 13.23 20.69
N ALA A 498 23.75 11.97 20.33
CA ALA A 498 23.97 10.85 21.26
C ALA A 498 25.47 10.52 21.41
#